data_AF-A0A6S6SL10-F1
#
_entry.id   AF-A0A6S6SL10-F1
#
_cell.length_a   1.000
_cell.length_b   1.000
_cell.length_c   1.000
_cell.angle_alpha   90.00
_cell.angle_beta   90.00
_cell.angle_gamma   90.00
#
_symmetry.space_group_name_H-M   'P 1'
#
loop_
_entity.id
_entity.type
_entity.pdbx_description
1 polymer ?
#
loop_
_entity_poly.entity_id
_entity_poly.type
_entity_poly.pdbx_seq_one_letter_code
_entity_poly.pdbx_strand_id
1 'polypeptide(L)'
;MAYYKNQYQKSKHKFPDADVLKVAIEQKGRLTPTLLCLKLRISIEEGQIKLDDLYEQGAFMMDVNQRGAVVEYHLRDRSLLA
;
A
#
# COMPACT_ATOMS: atom_id res chain seq x y z
N MET A 1 23.23 -6.67 -16.37
CA MET A 1 21.86 -6.48 -15.82
C MET A 1 21.71 -7.16 -14.44
N ALA A 2 22.56 -6.81 -13.46
CA ALA A 2 22.50 -7.38 -12.10
C ALA A 2 22.28 -6.31 -11.02
N TYR A 3 22.15 -5.04 -11.40
CA TYR A 3 22.10 -3.91 -10.46
C TYR A 3 20.70 -3.61 -9.90
N TYR A 4 19.61 -4.07 -10.55
CA TYR A 4 18.24 -3.88 -10.04
C TYR A 4 17.77 -5.00 -9.09
N LYS A 5 18.46 -6.15 -9.09
CA LYS A 5 18.02 -7.33 -8.34
C LYS A 5 18.44 -7.31 -6.86
N ASN A 6 19.38 -6.44 -6.49
CA ASN A 6 20.00 -6.41 -5.16
C ASN A 6 19.34 -5.45 -4.15
N GLN A 7 18.41 -4.59 -4.59
CA GLN A 7 17.66 -3.69 -3.69
C GLN A 7 16.40 -4.39 -3.14
N TYR A 8 15.81 -5.31 -3.90
CA TYR A 8 14.63 -6.10 -3.50
C TYR A 8 14.86 -7.08 -2.34
N GLN A 9 16.10 -7.45 -2.03
CA GLN A 9 16.40 -8.41 -0.95
C GLN A 9 16.79 -7.76 0.39
N LYS A 10 17.06 -6.44 0.42
CA LYS A 10 17.45 -5.74 1.65
C LYS A 10 16.27 -5.14 2.42
N SER A 11 15.12 -4.98 1.78
CA SER A 11 13.85 -4.65 2.42
C SER A 11 12.99 -5.91 2.55
N LYS A 12 13.39 -6.83 3.42
CA LYS A 12 12.38 -7.56 4.20
C LYS A 12 11.57 -6.47 4.90
N HIS A 13 10.46 -6.06 4.30
CA HIS A 13 9.64 -4.94 4.74
C HIS A 13 9.44 -5.07 6.24
N LYS A 14 9.79 -4.03 6.99
CA LYS A 14 9.69 -4.00 8.47
C LYS A 14 8.25 -4.17 8.99
N PHE A 15 7.28 -4.20 8.09
CA PHE A 15 5.85 -4.25 8.37
C PHE A 15 5.18 -5.30 7.43
N PRO A 16 4.56 -6.35 8.00
CA PRO A 16 3.82 -7.38 7.27
C PRO A 16 2.68 -6.85 6.40
N ASP A 17 2.34 -7.57 5.33
CA ASP A 17 1.18 -7.28 4.49
C ASP A 17 -0.11 -7.23 5.31
N ALA A 18 -0.23 -8.14 6.29
CA ALA A 18 -1.37 -8.23 7.19
C ALA A 18 -1.63 -6.91 7.94
N ASP A 19 -0.59 -6.17 8.31
CA ASP A 19 -0.76 -4.88 9.00
C ASP A 19 -1.34 -3.83 8.05
N VAL A 20 -0.89 -3.79 6.80
CA VAL A 20 -1.43 -2.87 5.79
C VAL A 20 -2.88 -3.21 5.45
N LEU A 21 -3.19 -4.50 5.29
CA LEU A 21 -4.55 -4.97 5.03
C LEU A 21 -5.49 -4.67 6.19
N LYS A 22 -5.02 -4.82 7.43
CA LYS A 22 -5.78 -4.44 8.62
C LYS A 22 -6.12 -2.95 8.62
N VAL A 23 -5.14 -2.09 8.33
CA VAL A 23 -5.39 -0.65 8.18
C VAL A 23 -6.37 -0.38 7.04
N ALA A 24 -6.28 -1.10 5.91
CA ALA A 24 -7.24 -0.96 4.82
C ALA A 24 -8.67 -1.27 5.29
N ILE A 25 -8.89 -2.37 6.02
CA ILE A 25 -10.20 -2.74 6.55
C ILE A 25 -10.73 -1.66 7.51
N GLU A 26 -9.89 -1.19 8.45
CA GLU A 26 -10.24 -0.11 9.37
C GLU A 26 -10.61 1.21 8.66
N GLN A 27 -10.03 1.43 7.47
CA GLN A 27 -10.25 2.61 6.63
C GLN A 27 -11.25 2.33 5.49
N LYS A 28 -12.14 1.34 5.66
CA LYS A 28 -13.22 1.00 4.71
C LYS A 28 -12.70 0.70 3.30
N GLY A 29 -11.55 0.03 3.25
CA GLY A 29 -10.88 -0.42 2.05
C GLY A 29 -10.15 0.68 1.29
N ARG A 30 -9.90 1.87 1.85
CA ARG A 30 -9.21 2.97 1.15
C ARG A 30 -7.91 3.32 1.84
N LEU A 31 -6.84 3.42 1.07
CA LEU A 31 -5.54 3.85 1.56
C LEU A 31 -4.91 4.90 0.64
N THR A 32 -4.11 5.76 1.25
CA THR A 32 -3.13 6.59 0.56
C THR A 32 -1.78 6.39 1.25
N PRO A 33 -0.65 6.69 0.58
CA PRO A 33 0.67 6.62 1.20
C PRO A 33 0.76 7.47 2.48
N THR A 34 0.15 8.66 2.47
CA THR A 34 0.10 9.56 3.62
C THR A 34 -0.69 8.96 4.79
N LEU A 35 -1.81 8.30 4.52
CA LEU A 35 -2.59 7.62 5.56
C LEU A 35 -1.81 6.46 6.18
N LEU A 36 -1.11 5.69 5.35
CA LEU A 36 -0.31 4.56 5.82
C LEU A 36 0.89 5.02 6.66
N CYS A 37 1.55 6.10 6.26
CA CYS A 37 2.59 6.80 7.02
C CYS A 37 2.11 7.14 8.44
N LEU A 38 0.92 7.75 8.57
CA LEU A 38 0.35 8.11 9.87
C LEU A 38 0.02 6.90 10.74
N LYS A 39 -0.49 5.82 10.13
CA LYS A 39 -0.97 4.62 10.85
C LYS A 39 0.16 3.69 11.29
N LEU A 40 1.16 3.50 10.43
CA LEU A 40 2.27 2.56 10.66
C LEU A 40 3.57 3.25 11.08
N ARG A 41 3.60 4.59 11.15
CA ARG A 41 4.79 5.39 11.50
C ARG A 41 5.99 5.07 10.60
N ILE A 42 5.71 4.95 9.31
CA ILE A 42 6.69 4.73 8.24
C ILE A 42 6.88 6.00 7.41
N SER A 43 7.95 6.07 6.63
CA SER A 43 8.09 7.16 5.66
C SER A 43 7.05 7.07 4.54
N ILE A 44 6.79 8.19 3.87
CA ILE A 44 5.88 8.22 2.70
C ILE A 44 6.41 7.32 1.58
N GLU A 45 7.72 7.30 1.35
CA GLU A 45 8.36 6.45 0.34
C GLU A 45 8.14 4.96 0.62
N GLU A 46 8.37 4.52 1.86
CA GLU A 46 8.08 3.14 2.28
C GLU A 46 6.60 2.78 2.13
N GLY A 47 5.70 3.72 2.45
CA GLY A 47 4.26 3.53 2.28
C GLY A 47 3.84 3.41 0.82
N GLN A 48 4.44 4.22 -0.06
CA GLN A 48 4.21 4.18 -1.50
C GLN A 48 4.67 2.84 -2.09
N ILE A 49 5.94 2.46 -1.85
CA ILE A 49 6.50 1.19 -2.32
C ILE A 49 5.62 0.02 -1.88
N LYS A 50 5.18 0.02 -0.62
CA LYS A 50 4.34 -1.07 -0.11
C LYS A 50 2.98 -1.17 -0.81
N LEU A 51 2.33 -0.03 -1.03
CA LEU A 51 1.02 0.00 -1.69
C LEU A 51 1.14 -0.40 -3.16
N ASP A 52 2.23 -0.02 -3.83
CA ASP A 52 2.54 -0.45 -5.20
C ASP A 52 2.77 -1.97 -5.25
N ASP A 53 3.59 -2.52 -4.35
CA ASP A 53 3.82 -3.97 -4.25
C ASP A 53 2.49 -4.75 -4.08
N LEU A 54 1.61 -4.28 -3.19
CA LEU A 54 0.33 -4.94 -2.92
C LEU A 54 -0.69 -4.73 -4.05
N TYR A 55 -0.59 -3.64 -4.79
CA TYR A 55 -1.35 -3.42 -6.03
C TYR A 55 -0.91 -4.41 -7.12
N GLU A 56 0.41 -4.56 -7.34
CA GLU A 56 0.97 -5.51 -8.31
C GLU A 56 0.59 -6.96 -7.99
N GLN A 57 0.50 -7.30 -6.70
CA GLN A 57 0.03 -8.61 -6.22
C GLN A 57 -1.51 -8.78 -6.28
N GLY A 58 -2.24 -7.74 -6.68
CA GLY A 58 -3.69 -7.78 -6.87
C GLY A 58 -4.53 -7.56 -5.61
N ALA A 59 -3.93 -7.28 -4.46
CA ALA A 59 -4.66 -6.99 -3.23
C ALA A 59 -5.41 -5.65 -3.29
N PHE A 60 -4.87 -4.69 -4.03
CA PHE A 60 -5.49 -3.37 -4.25
C PHE A 60 -5.79 -3.10 -5.74
N MET A 61 -6.62 -2.10 -5.97
CA MET A 61 -6.82 -1.40 -7.22
C MET A 61 -6.44 0.06 -7.01
N MET A 62 -5.74 0.65 -7.98
CA MET A 62 -5.35 2.06 -7.92
C MET A 62 -6.40 2.93 -8.64
N ASP A 63 -6.83 4.00 -7.99
CA ASP A 63 -7.70 5.03 -8.57
C ASP A 63 -7.01 6.40 -8.42
N VAL A 64 -7.20 7.26 -9.41
CA VAL A 64 -6.67 8.62 -9.38
C VAL A 64 -7.82 9.58 -9.18
N ASN A 65 -7.89 10.18 -7.99
CA ASN A 65 -8.91 11.16 -7.68
C ASN A 65 -8.69 12.42 -8.52
N GLN A 66 -9.50 12.57 -9.58
CA GLN A 66 -9.38 13.64 -10.58
C GLN A 66 -9.50 15.05 -9.99
N ARG A 67 -10.10 15.21 -8.79
CA ARG A 67 -10.24 16.53 -8.15
C ARG A 67 -9.00 16.97 -7.37
N GLY A 68 -8.21 16.01 -6.90
CA GLY A 68 -7.05 16.28 -6.03
C GLY A 68 -5.72 15.84 -6.61
N ALA A 69 -5.72 15.14 -7.76
CA ALA A 69 -4.55 14.44 -8.30
C ALA A 69 -3.88 13.51 -7.27
N VAL A 70 -4.67 12.95 -6.35
CA VAL A 70 -4.21 12.03 -5.31
C VAL A 70 -4.46 10.61 -5.79
N VAL A 71 -3.43 9.77 -5.65
CA VAL A 71 -3.53 8.32 -5.88
C VAL A 71 -4.14 7.67 -4.64
N GLU A 72 -5.23 6.95 -4.84
CA GLU A 72 -5.93 6.16 -3.83
C GLU A 72 -5.85 4.68 -4.16
N TYR A 73 -5.61 3.85 -3.14
CA TYR A 73 -5.59 2.39 -3.24
C TYR A 73 -6.85 1.83 -2.59
N HIS A 74 -7.59 1.05 -3.36
CA HIS A 74 -8.83 0.42 -2.94
C HIS A 74 -8.65 -1.08 -2.78
N LEU A 75 -8.98 -1.61 -1.61
CA LEU A 75 -8.94 -3.05 -1.35
C LEU A 75 -9.82 -3.77 -2.38
N ARG A 76 -9.23 -4.73 -3.09
CA ARG A 76 -9.91 -5.46 -4.17
C ARG A 76 -10.98 -6.39 -3.61
N ASP A 77 -10.63 -7.13 -2.56
CA ASP A 77 -11.57 -8.01 -1.88
C ASP A 77 -12.47 -7.20 -0.93
N ARG A 78 -13.64 -6.80 -1.44
CA ARG A 78 -14.62 -6.05 -0.65
C ARG A 78 -15.38 -6.91 0.36
N SER A 79 -15.27 -8.24 0.32
CA SER A 79 -15.91 -9.11 1.31
C SER A 79 -15.29 -8.93 2.71
N LEU A 80 -14.04 -8.47 2.76
CA LEU A 80 -13.32 -8.15 4.00
C LEU A 80 -13.81 -6.87 4.70
N LEU A 81 -14.75 -6.13 4.09
CA LEU A 81 -15.31 -4.89 4.62
C LEU A 81 -16.72 -5.06 5.22
N ALA A 82 -17.23 -6.29 5.24
CA ALA A 82 -18.59 -6.64 5.67
C ALA A 82 -18.70 -6.91 7.17
#